data_AF-A0A967T570-F1
#
_entry.id   AF-A0A967T570-F1
#
_cell.length_a   1.000
_cell.length_b   1.000
_cell.length_c   1.000
_cell.angle_alpha   90.00
_cell.angle_beta   90.00
_cell.angle_gamma   90.00
#
_symmetry.space_group_name_H-M   'P 1'
#
loop_
_entity.id
_entity.type
_entity.pdbx_description
1 polymer ?
#
loop_
_entity_poly.entity_id
_entity_poly.type
_entity_poly.pdbx_seq_one_letter_code
_entity_poly.pdbx_strand_id
1 'polypeptide(L)'
;ALAVIRKYMGYHSDVTLTDTDDGFKFGDFNIATYDHPTMLINFAGPEGTFPTYSFESVIDDSTFFLGEFDDLDYFEELLAEGVFEDKIVLIGSTVAELHDNFPTPFLGYKGQPKEMPGVEIHANAINTILNGIYVEQPNYFFYLLMVLVLV
;
A
#
# COMPACT_ATOMS: atom_id res chain seq x y z
N ALA A 1 -5.55 0.84 5.15
CA ALA A 1 -5.14 2.10 4.46
C ALA A 1 -5.62 3.36 5.17
N LEU A 2 -6.92 3.70 5.20
CA LEU A 2 -7.41 4.98 5.76
C LEU A 2 -7.02 5.24 7.22
N ALA A 3 -7.03 4.20 8.08
CA ALA A 3 -6.59 4.34 9.46
C ALA A 3 -5.11 4.72 9.60
N VAL A 4 -4.25 4.22 8.69
CA VAL A 4 -2.83 4.57 8.64
C VAL A 4 -2.67 6.02 8.21
N ILE A 5 -3.38 6.44 7.17
CA ILE A 5 -3.38 7.83 6.68
C ILE A 5 -3.87 8.78 7.76
N ARG A 6 -4.94 8.43 8.50
CA ARG A 6 -5.41 9.21 9.66
C ARG A 6 -4.28 9.49 10.64
N LYS A 7 -3.57 8.44 11.05
CA LYS A 7 -2.48 8.53 12.02
C LYS A 7 -1.33 9.36 11.46
N TYR A 8 -0.95 9.12 10.20
CA TYR A 8 0.15 9.81 9.53
C TYR A 8 -0.11 11.32 9.39
N MET A 9 -1.33 11.70 8.99
CA MET A 9 -1.71 13.11 8.82
C MET A 9 -2.03 13.82 10.14
N GLY A 10 -2.07 13.10 11.28
CA GLY A 10 -2.48 13.67 12.56
C GLY A 10 -3.95 14.09 12.61
N TYR A 11 -4.83 13.49 11.80
CA TYR A 11 -6.25 13.81 11.80
C TYR A 11 -6.93 13.32 13.08
N HIS A 12 -7.72 14.21 13.70
CA HIS A 12 -8.58 13.87 14.83
C HIS A 12 -9.63 12.81 14.45
N SER A 13 -10.18 12.12 15.46
CA SER A 13 -11.12 11.01 15.26
C SER A 13 -12.46 11.41 14.66
N ASP A 14 -12.83 12.70 14.73
CA ASP A 14 -14.02 13.30 14.16
C ASP A 14 -13.93 13.54 12.65
N VAL A 15 -12.73 13.51 12.06
CA VAL A 15 -12.56 13.52 10.60
C VAL A 15 -13.10 12.21 10.04
N THR A 16 -14.30 12.21 9.48
CA THR A 16 -14.93 11.02 8.90
C THR A 16 -14.82 11.01 7.39
N LEU A 17 -15.07 9.84 6.80
CA LEU A 17 -15.35 9.74 5.38
C LEU A 17 -16.68 10.43 5.11
N THR A 18 -16.73 11.31 4.11
CA THR A 18 -17.96 12.00 3.69
C THR A 18 -18.18 11.74 2.21
N ASP A 19 -19.42 11.39 1.84
CA ASP A 19 -19.79 11.19 0.45
C ASP A 19 -19.74 12.53 -0.31
N THR A 20 -19.27 12.47 -1.55
CA THR A 20 -19.25 13.57 -2.51
C THR A 20 -19.80 13.08 -3.84
N ASP A 21 -20.15 13.99 -4.76
CA ASP A 21 -20.72 13.61 -6.06
C ASP A 21 -19.78 12.71 -6.89
N ASP A 22 -18.46 12.88 -6.72
CA ASP A 22 -17.41 12.19 -7.49
C ASP A 22 -16.58 11.20 -6.65
N GLY A 23 -17.02 10.87 -5.42
CA GLY A 23 -16.34 9.90 -4.56
C GLY A 23 -16.46 10.19 -3.07
N PHE A 24 -15.35 10.05 -2.33
CA PHE A 24 -15.31 10.29 -0.89
C PHE A 24 -14.31 11.36 -0.50
N LYS A 25 -14.67 12.23 0.44
CA LYS A 25 -13.71 13.11 1.09
C LYS A 25 -13.26 12.55 2.44
N PHE A 26 -11.94 12.51 2.65
CA PHE A 26 -11.29 12.08 3.88
C PHE A 26 -10.22 13.10 4.29
N GLY A 27 -10.57 14.02 5.20
CA GLY A 27 -9.71 15.17 5.52
C GLY A 27 -9.45 16.01 4.27
N ASP A 28 -8.17 16.15 3.91
CA ASP A 28 -7.73 16.88 2.72
C ASP A 28 -7.77 16.05 1.42
N PHE A 29 -8.02 14.74 1.50
CA PHE A 29 -8.04 13.87 0.32
C PHE A 29 -9.45 13.76 -0.26
N ASN A 30 -9.57 13.96 -1.56
CA ASN A 30 -10.73 13.53 -2.35
C ASN A 30 -10.36 12.22 -3.02
N ILE A 31 -11.02 11.13 -2.62
CA ILE A 31 -10.78 9.76 -3.06
C ILE A 31 -11.81 9.44 -4.14
N ALA A 32 -11.34 9.31 -5.38
CA ALA A 32 -12.21 8.93 -6.49
C ALA A 32 -12.69 7.48 -6.34
N THR A 33 -13.99 7.27 -6.58
CA THR A 33 -14.62 5.96 -6.44
C THR A 33 -14.77 5.23 -7.76
N TYR A 34 -14.76 3.90 -7.71
CA TYR A 34 -15.04 3.04 -8.85
C TYR A 34 -16.45 2.45 -8.79
N ASP A 35 -16.77 1.76 -7.71
CA ASP A 35 -18.10 1.23 -7.40
C ASP A 35 -18.35 1.47 -5.91
N HIS A 36 -19.22 2.41 -5.54
CA HIS A 36 -19.34 2.84 -4.14
C HIS A 36 -19.61 1.63 -3.21
N PRO A 37 -18.77 1.36 -2.19
CA PRO A 37 -17.76 2.24 -1.58
C PRO A 37 -16.29 1.86 -1.84
N THR A 38 -15.95 1.52 -3.08
CA THR A 38 -14.62 1.05 -3.48
C THR A 38 -13.87 2.09 -4.32
N MET A 39 -12.54 2.02 -4.27
CA MET A 39 -11.63 2.76 -5.15
C MET A 39 -10.73 1.77 -5.88
N LEU A 40 -10.27 2.14 -7.08
CA LEU A 40 -9.19 1.42 -7.73
C LEU A 40 -7.85 1.82 -7.11
N ILE A 41 -6.93 0.85 -7.03
CA ILE A 41 -5.57 1.06 -6.53
C ILE A 41 -4.64 1.25 -7.73
N ASN A 42 -3.87 2.33 -7.72
CA ASN A 42 -2.80 2.54 -8.67
C ASN A 42 -1.52 1.86 -8.14
N PHE A 43 -1.23 0.67 -8.67
CA PHE A 43 -0.07 -0.11 -8.25
C PHE A 43 1.22 0.53 -8.77
N ALA A 44 2.12 0.90 -7.86
CA ALA A 44 3.40 1.53 -8.17
C ALA A 44 4.35 0.62 -8.98
N GLY A 45 4.15 -0.70 -8.91
CA GLY A 45 4.95 -1.68 -9.63
C GLY A 45 4.61 -3.14 -9.24
N PRO A 46 5.43 -4.11 -9.68
CA PRO A 46 5.31 -5.51 -9.27
C PRO A 46 5.59 -5.69 -7.78
N GLU A 47 5.43 -6.91 -7.26
CA GLU A 47 5.84 -7.23 -5.89
C GLU A 47 7.32 -6.86 -5.64
N GLY A 48 7.60 -6.40 -4.42
CA GLY A 48 8.90 -5.88 -4.03
C GLY A 48 9.17 -4.45 -4.50
N THR A 49 8.13 -3.68 -4.86
CA THR A 49 8.29 -2.26 -5.22
C THR A 49 8.62 -1.40 -4.01
N PHE A 50 8.07 -1.75 -2.84
CA PHE A 50 8.36 -1.08 -1.58
C PHE A 50 9.49 -1.83 -0.84
N PRO A 51 10.45 -1.12 -0.22
CA PRO A 51 11.48 -1.75 0.59
C PRO A 51 10.88 -2.60 1.71
N THR A 52 11.41 -3.81 1.89
CA THR A 52 11.00 -4.73 2.96
C THR A 52 12.19 -5.10 3.83
N TYR A 53 11.92 -5.28 5.11
CA TYR A 53 12.89 -5.70 6.12
C TYR A 53 12.33 -6.92 6.84
N SER A 54 13.19 -7.89 7.16
CA SER A 54 12.79 -9.07 7.93
C SER A 54 12.29 -8.61 9.30
N PHE A 55 11.16 -9.16 9.74
CA PHE A 55 10.63 -8.84 11.07
C PHE A 55 11.63 -9.25 12.18
N GLU A 56 12.37 -10.34 11.98
CA GLU A 56 13.46 -10.77 12.85
C GLU A 56 14.52 -9.67 13.02
N SER A 57 15.08 -9.15 11.92
CA SER A 57 16.08 -8.08 11.99
C SER A 57 15.57 -6.79 12.64
N VAL A 58 14.25 -6.56 12.61
CA VAL A 58 13.62 -5.39 13.24
C VAL A 58 13.42 -5.58 14.75
N ILE A 59 13.24 -6.81 15.22
CA ILE A 59 13.12 -7.10 16.65
C ILE A 59 14.45 -7.43 17.32
N ASP A 60 15.51 -7.66 16.54
CA ASP A 60 16.88 -7.93 17.01
C ASP A 60 17.55 -6.65 17.55
N ASP A 61 17.09 -6.18 18.72
CA ASP A 61 17.70 -5.08 19.47
C ASP A 61 18.53 -5.58 20.65
N SER A 62 19.31 -4.67 21.25
CA SER A 62 20.17 -4.96 22.41
C SER A 62 19.47 -5.51 23.66
N THR A 63 18.15 -5.60 23.66
CA THR A 63 17.33 -6.10 24.75
C THR A 63 16.57 -7.39 24.41
N PHE A 64 16.48 -7.77 23.14
CA PHE A 64 15.68 -8.89 22.67
C PHE A 64 16.55 -10.06 22.20
N PHE A 65 16.72 -11.04 23.09
CA PHE A 65 17.54 -12.22 22.80
C PHE A 65 16.87 -13.18 21.81
N LEU A 66 17.43 -13.31 20.61
CA LEU A 66 16.98 -14.26 19.57
C LEU A 66 17.61 -15.65 19.69
N GLY A 67 18.74 -15.77 20.38
CA GLY A 67 19.51 -17.01 20.50
C GLY A 67 21.01 -16.77 20.30
N GLU A 68 21.86 -17.69 20.77
CA GLU A 68 23.33 -17.51 20.72
C GLU A 68 23.92 -17.27 19.32
N PHE A 69 23.22 -17.67 18.25
CA PHE A 69 23.72 -17.58 16.87
C PHE A 69 23.04 -16.50 16.03
N ASP A 70 21.88 -16.02 16.45
CA ASP A 70 20.99 -15.15 15.66
C ASP A 70 20.84 -13.74 16.29
N ASP A 71 21.45 -13.51 17.45
CA ASP A 71 21.45 -12.23 18.18
C ASP A 71 22.67 -11.38 17.74
N LEU A 72 22.46 -10.49 16.77
CA LEU A 72 23.49 -9.68 16.15
C LEU A 72 23.22 -8.16 16.28
N ASP A 73 22.21 -7.76 17.06
CA ASP A 73 21.77 -6.38 17.26
C ASP A 73 21.48 -5.66 15.92
N TYR A 74 20.94 -6.35 14.91
CA TYR A 74 20.70 -5.78 13.57
C TYR A 74 19.83 -4.51 13.59
N PHE A 75 18.94 -4.37 14.59
CA PHE A 75 18.11 -3.18 14.71
C PHE A 75 18.93 -1.90 14.91
N GLU A 76 20.08 -1.97 15.57
CA GLU A 76 20.95 -0.80 15.78
C GLU A 76 21.53 -0.26 14.46
N GLU A 77 21.81 -1.14 13.49
CA GLU A 77 22.23 -0.74 12.15
C GLU A 77 21.09 -0.04 11.40
N LEU A 78 19.88 -0.62 11.43
CA LEU A 78 18.69 -0.02 10.81
C LEU A 78 18.34 1.35 11.43
N LEU A 79 18.55 1.49 12.74
CA LEU A 79 18.35 2.73 13.47
C LEU A 79 19.41 3.77 13.07
N ALA A 80 20.69 3.39 13.00
CA ALA A 80 21.77 4.27 12.58
C ALA A 80 21.62 4.76 11.14
N GLU A 81 21.06 3.93 10.25
CA GLU A 81 20.75 4.30 8.86
C GLU A 81 19.47 5.15 8.72
N GLY A 82 18.68 5.32 9.79
CA GLY A 82 17.43 6.08 9.76
C GLY A 82 16.36 5.43 8.87
N VAL A 83 16.41 4.10 8.70
CA VAL A 83 15.56 3.33 7.77
C VAL A 83 14.07 3.65 7.94
N PHE A 84 13.63 3.79 9.19
CA PHE A 84 12.22 3.99 9.55
C PHE A 84 11.86 5.44 9.87
N GLU A 85 12.82 6.37 9.83
CA GLU A 85 12.61 7.77 10.22
C GLU A 85 11.66 8.47 9.24
N ASP A 86 10.62 9.12 9.78
CA ASP A 86 9.57 9.82 9.03
C ASP A 86 8.87 8.94 7.96
N LYS A 87 8.87 7.62 8.14
CA LYS A 87 8.21 6.66 7.24
C LYS A 87 6.89 6.15 7.78
N ILE A 88 6.00 5.78 6.87
CA ILE A 88 4.90 4.86 7.17
C ILE A 88 5.46 3.45 7.11
N VAL A 89 5.54 2.77 8.26
CA VAL A 89 5.96 1.38 8.34
C VAL A 89 4.74 0.47 8.45
N LEU A 90 4.63 -0.49 7.54
CA LEU A 90 3.58 -1.50 7.54
C LEU A 90 4.20 -2.84 7.93
N ILE A 91 3.52 -3.57 8.80
CA ILE A 91 3.94 -4.92 9.25
C ILE A 91 2.90 -5.91 8.75
N GLY A 92 3.34 -6.97 8.09
CA GLY A 92 2.48 -8.02 7.59
C GLY A 92 3.26 -9.21 7.06
N SER A 93 2.56 -10.30 6.78
CA SER A 93 3.16 -11.50 6.22
C SER A 93 3.45 -11.32 4.73
N THR A 94 4.63 -11.78 4.30
CA THR A 94 4.96 -11.98 2.88
C THR A 94 5.04 -13.46 2.50
N VAL A 95 4.82 -14.34 3.48
CA VAL A 95 4.89 -15.80 3.35
C VAL A 95 3.58 -16.31 2.74
N ALA A 96 3.69 -17.00 1.60
CA ALA A 96 2.54 -17.45 0.82
C ALA A 96 1.66 -18.46 1.58
N GLU A 97 2.26 -19.26 2.46
CA GLU A 97 1.58 -20.24 3.32
C GLU A 97 0.58 -19.60 4.29
N LEU A 98 0.74 -18.30 4.60
CA LEU A 98 -0.20 -17.55 5.42
C LEU A 98 -1.40 -17.03 4.62
N HIS A 99 -1.47 -17.33 3.31
CA HIS A 99 -2.58 -17.03 2.40
C HIS A 99 -3.00 -15.54 2.39
N ASP A 100 -2.05 -14.63 2.66
CA ASP A 100 -2.22 -13.18 2.52
C ASP A 100 -1.57 -12.67 1.22
N ASN A 101 -1.62 -13.48 0.17
CA ASN A 101 -1.10 -13.14 -1.15
C ASN A 101 -2.27 -13.12 -2.14
N PHE A 102 -2.31 -12.11 -3.01
CA PHE A 102 -3.41 -11.93 -3.94
C PHE A 102 -2.90 -11.62 -5.36
N PRO A 103 -3.66 -12.02 -6.40
CA PRO A 103 -3.37 -11.61 -7.76
C PRO A 103 -3.57 -10.09 -7.91
N THR A 104 -2.63 -9.45 -8.57
CA THR A 104 -2.68 -8.01 -8.91
C THR A 104 -2.47 -7.83 -10.42
N PRO A 105 -2.60 -6.61 -10.97
CA PRO A 105 -2.28 -6.36 -12.38
C PRO A 105 -0.85 -6.78 -12.79
N PHE A 106 0.06 -6.94 -11.82
CA PHE A 106 1.42 -7.39 -12.03
C PHE A 106 1.63 -8.90 -11.86
N LEU A 107 0.57 -9.70 -11.69
CA LEU A 107 0.66 -11.15 -11.48
C LEU A 107 1.60 -11.81 -12.51
N GLY A 108 1.46 -11.49 -13.80
CA GLY A 108 2.27 -12.05 -14.89
C GLY A 108 3.51 -11.23 -15.27
N TYR A 109 3.97 -10.31 -14.42
CA TYR A 109 5.05 -9.40 -14.76
C TYR A 109 6.33 -10.15 -15.16
N LYS A 110 6.91 -9.78 -16.31
CA LYS A 110 8.08 -10.45 -16.92
C LYS A 110 7.92 -11.97 -17.12
N GLY A 111 6.69 -12.46 -17.26
CA GLY A 111 6.40 -13.88 -17.47
C GLY A 111 6.59 -14.76 -16.24
N GLN A 112 6.73 -14.17 -15.05
CA GLN A 112 6.83 -14.90 -13.79
C GLN A 112 5.56 -14.66 -12.97
N PRO A 113 4.68 -15.67 -12.81
CA PRO A 113 3.49 -15.54 -12.00
C PRO A 113 3.87 -15.33 -10.53
N LYS A 114 3.63 -14.13 -9.99
CA LYS A 114 3.88 -13.82 -8.58
C LYS A 114 2.74 -13.00 -7.98
N GLU A 115 2.12 -13.55 -6.95
CA GLU A 115 1.09 -12.85 -6.17
C GLU A 115 1.74 -11.85 -5.23
N MET A 116 1.05 -10.74 -4.99
CA MET A 116 1.53 -9.66 -4.12
C MET A 116 1.04 -9.88 -2.68
N PRO A 117 1.89 -9.72 -1.66
CA PRO A 117 1.47 -9.72 -0.27
C PRO A 117 0.43 -8.62 0.04
N GLY A 118 -0.55 -8.92 0.89
CA GLY A 118 -1.63 -8.03 1.28
C GLY A 118 -1.12 -6.73 1.91
N VAL A 119 -0.03 -6.81 2.68
CA VAL A 119 0.67 -5.63 3.23
C VAL A 119 1.18 -4.68 2.13
N GLU A 120 1.66 -5.21 1.01
CA GLU A 120 2.12 -4.41 -0.11
C GLU A 120 0.94 -3.85 -0.94
N ILE A 121 -0.18 -4.56 -1.00
CA ILE A 121 -1.44 -4.00 -1.56
C ILE A 121 -1.90 -2.80 -0.72
N HIS A 122 -1.81 -2.88 0.61
CA HIS A 122 -2.08 -1.73 1.48
C HIS A 122 -1.09 -0.58 1.27
N ALA A 123 0.20 -0.86 1.05
CA ALA A 123 1.19 0.15 0.70
C ALA A 123 0.80 0.89 -0.60
N ASN A 124 0.41 0.15 -1.64
CA ASN A 124 -0.07 0.71 -2.90
C ASN A 124 -1.34 1.56 -2.73
N ALA A 125 -2.30 1.10 -1.92
CA ALA A 125 -3.52 1.87 -1.62
C ALA A 125 -3.21 3.19 -0.90
N ILE A 126 -2.29 3.16 0.08
CA ILE A 126 -1.82 4.36 0.79
C ILE A 126 -1.09 5.30 -0.18
N ASN A 127 -0.19 4.77 -1.00
CA ASN A 127 0.53 5.52 -2.02
C ASN A 127 -0.42 6.19 -3.03
N THR A 128 -1.48 5.49 -3.43
CA THR A 128 -2.51 6.04 -4.33
C THR A 128 -3.17 7.27 -3.72
N ILE A 129 -3.61 7.18 -2.45
CA ILE A 129 -4.32 8.26 -1.76
C ILE A 129 -3.38 9.43 -1.46
N LEU A 130 -2.20 9.17 -0.89
CA LEU A 130 -1.26 10.22 -0.47
C LEU A 130 -0.77 11.06 -1.65
N ASN A 131 -0.61 10.46 -2.83
CA ASN A 131 -0.15 11.17 -4.03
C ASN A 131 -1.31 11.65 -4.92
N GLY A 132 -2.57 11.31 -4.59
CA GLY A 132 -3.73 11.68 -5.40
C GLY A 132 -3.72 11.08 -6.81
N ILE A 133 -3.07 9.93 -7.01
CA ILE A 133 -2.88 9.29 -8.33
C ILE A 133 -3.98 8.26 -8.63
N TYR A 134 -5.24 8.66 -8.51
CA TYR A 134 -6.40 7.78 -8.64
C TYR A 134 -6.59 7.24 -10.07
N VAL A 135 -7.16 6.03 -10.16
CA VAL A 135 -7.59 5.44 -11.42
C VAL A 135 -9.10 5.60 -11.53
N GLU A 136 -9.55 6.34 -12.54
CA GLU A 136 -10.94 6.68 -12.76
C GLU A 136 -11.45 6.03 -14.06
N GLN A 137 -12.74 5.71 -14.11
CA GLN A 137 -13.37 5.24 -15.34
C GLN A 137 -13.58 6.43 -16.30
N PRO A 138 -13.27 6.27 -17.59
CA PRO A 138 -13.61 7.29 -18.57
C PRO A 138 -15.13 7.47 -18.63
N ASN A 139 -15.58 8.69 -18.92
CA ASN A 139 -17.01 8.92 -19.08
C ASN A 139 -17.58 8.11 -20.26
N TYR A 140 -18.87 7.79 -20.20
CA TYR A 140 -19.54 6.98 -21.24
C TYR A 140 -19.39 7.57 -22.64
N PHE A 141 -19.33 8.90 -22.76
CA PHE A 141 -19.14 9.58 -24.03
C PHE A 141 -17.77 9.28 -24.65
N PHE A 142 -16.70 9.31 -23.85
CA PHE A 142 -15.34 9.01 -24.27
C PHE A 142 -15.19 7.53 -24.62
N TYR A 143 -15.83 6.65 -23.84
CA TYR A 143 -15.90 5.22 -24.18
C TYR A 143 -16.56 5.00 -25.56
N LEU A 144 -17.69 5.65 -25.81
CA LEU A 144 -18.39 5.58 -27.10
C LEU A 144 -17.52 6.13 -28.24
N LEU A 145 -16.82 7.24 -28.02
CA LEU A 145 -15.89 7.80 -28.99
C LEU A 145 -14.73 6.84 -29.29
N MET A 146 -14.13 6.22 -28.27
CA MET A 146 -13.08 5.21 -28.48
C MET A 146 -13.57 4.02 -29.30
N VAL A 147 -14.76 3.50 -29.02
CA VAL A 147 -15.35 2.39 -29.81
C VAL A 147 -15.56 2.81 -31.26
N LEU A 148 -16.04 4.03 -31.52
CA LEU A 148 -16.25 4.53 -32.88
C LEU A 148 -14.96 4.80 -33.67
N VAL A 149 -13.84 5.05 -32.98
CA VAL A 149 -12.54 5.31 -33.61
C VAL A 149 -11.73 4.02 -33.83
N LEU A 150 -11.91 3.01 -32.97
CA LEU A 150 -11.22 1.73 -33.04
C LEU A 150 -11.90 0.70 -33.97
N VAL A 151 -13.15 0.94 -34.37
CA VAL A 151 -13.91 0.15 -35.34
C VAL A 151 -13.85 0.81 -36.71
#